data_AF-A0A848Q6S9-F1
#
_entry.id   AF-A0A848Q6S9-F1
#
_cell.length_a   1.000
_cell.length_b   1.000
_cell.length_c   1.000
_cell.angle_alpha   90.00
_cell.angle_beta   90.00
_cell.angle_gamma   90.00
#
_symmetry.space_group_name_H-M   'P 1'
#
loop_
_entity.id
_entity.type
_entity.pdbx_description
1 polymer ?
#
loop_
_entity_poly.entity_id
_entity_poly.type
_entity_poly.pdbx_seq_one_letter_code
_entity_poly.pdbx_strand_id
1 'polypeptide(L)'
;MILELGLHDPKVTPEEHRKNHSRMQLFITRFNDVNANGYHGQAKPFAKQVQSLLNEGFSATVLFLPVLFATILVILPLMFTIFVAFTNFDGAHSGNNLFQWVGFDNFLTLFAGQGANEMLSNTIWTLLGWTLVWAFFATFLNYVLGMILALLINKKGIKLKKLWRTVFVVTIAIPQFVSLLAMSKILGDFGPINIWLSEAFGFTIPFLSNGRIAKITVIIVNCWVGVPYTMLITSGILMNIPEDLYESARIDGAGPFAQFTKITLPYMLFVTGPYLITQFIGNINNFNVIYFLTGGMPNRLYLYNANDTDLLITWLYKITTGSDNQYNIASTLGIFIFIVCAFLSLIMYARIGSTQREEDFQ
;
A
#
# COMPACT_ATOMS: atom_id res chain seq x y z
N MET A 1 -12.20 -1.12 -34.09
CA MET A 1 -11.98 0.11 -34.86
C MET A 1 -13.19 1.05 -34.85
N ILE A 2 -14.39 0.66 -35.31
CA ILE A 2 -15.62 1.50 -35.15
C ILE A 2 -16.05 1.61 -33.67
N LEU A 3 -15.82 0.56 -32.87
CA LEU A 3 -16.10 0.54 -31.42
C LEU A 3 -15.11 1.34 -30.54
N GLU A 4 -13.89 1.63 -31.02
CA GLU A 4 -12.89 2.40 -30.24
C GLU A 4 -13.03 3.92 -30.40
N LEU A 5 -13.92 4.38 -31.28
CA LEU A 5 -14.05 5.80 -31.64
C LEU A 5 -15.32 6.47 -31.09
N GLY A 6 -16.07 5.79 -30.22
CA GLY A 6 -17.21 6.39 -29.51
C GLY A 6 -18.36 6.89 -30.41
N LEU A 7 -18.44 6.46 -31.68
CA LEU A 7 -19.41 6.96 -32.66
C LEU A 7 -20.89 6.60 -32.36
N HIS A 8 -21.15 5.90 -31.26
CA HIS A 8 -22.48 5.57 -30.75
C HIS A 8 -22.77 6.17 -29.37
N ASP A 9 -21.86 6.97 -28.81
CA ASP A 9 -22.04 7.59 -27.50
C ASP A 9 -22.92 8.86 -27.63
N PRO A 10 -24.14 8.87 -27.06
CA PRO A 10 -25.06 10.00 -27.15
C PRO A 10 -24.56 11.27 -26.43
N LYS A 11 -23.43 11.21 -25.72
CA LYS A 11 -22.81 12.36 -25.04
C LYS A 11 -21.81 13.14 -25.91
N VAL A 12 -21.47 12.66 -27.11
CA VAL A 12 -20.51 13.34 -28.01
C VAL A 12 -21.20 14.45 -28.79
N THR A 13 -20.69 15.67 -28.67
CA THR A 13 -21.29 16.83 -29.36
C THR A 13 -21.23 16.68 -30.89
N PRO A 14 -22.18 17.24 -31.66
CA PRO A 14 -22.17 17.17 -33.12
C PRO A 14 -20.90 17.74 -33.78
N GLU A 15 -20.17 18.61 -33.08
CA GLU A 15 -18.87 19.14 -33.52
C GLU A 15 -17.73 18.13 -33.33
N GLU A 16 -17.68 17.45 -32.19
CA GLU A 16 -16.71 16.36 -31.96
C GLU A 16 -16.95 15.19 -32.90
N HIS A 17 -18.20 14.85 -33.19
CA HIS A 17 -18.53 13.84 -34.19
C HIS A 17 -18.00 14.22 -35.58
N ARG A 18 -18.16 15.49 -35.99
CA ARG A 18 -17.59 15.99 -37.25
C ARG A 18 -16.07 15.99 -37.25
N LYS A 19 -15.43 16.33 -36.12
CA LYS A 19 -13.96 16.32 -35.97
C LYS A 19 -13.39 14.91 -36.03
N ASN A 20 -14.02 13.95 -35.35
CA ASN A 20 -13.61 12.54 -35.36
C ASN A 20 -13.86 11.89 -36.73
N HIS A 21 -14.99 12.20 -37.38
CA HIS A 21 -15.25 11.74 -38.74
C HIS A 21 -14.23 12.32 -39.74
N SER A 22 -13.87 13.60 -39.60
CA SER A 22 -12.84 14.24 -40.43
C SER A 22 -11.46 13.61 -40.22
N ARG A 23 -11.09 13.31 -38.97
CA ARG A 23 -9.83 12.59 -38.65
C ARG A 23 -9.82 11.18 -39.24
N MET A 24 -10.94 10.46 -39.16
CA MET A 24 -11.08 9.13 -39.73
C MET A 24 -10.96 9.14 -41.25
N GLN A 25 -11.64 10.07 -41.93
CA GLN A 25 -11.52 10.27 -43.36
C GLN A 25 -10.06 10.58 -43.75
N LEU A 26 -9.39 11.48 -43.03
CA LEU A 26 -7.99 11.81 -43.29
C LEU A 26 -7.05 10.61 -43.11
N PHE A 27 -7.33 9.75 -42.13
CA PHE A 27 -6.57 8.54 -41.87
C PHE A 27 -6.81 7.47 -42.94
N ILE A 28 -8.06 7.24 -43.34
CA ILE A 28 -8.42 6.31 -44.41
C ILE A 28 -7.82 6.76 -45.74
N THR A 29 -7.88 8.06 -46.05
CA THR A 29 -7.25 8.61 -47.27
C THR A 29 -5.75 8.41 -47.24
N ARG A 30 -5.07 8.69 -46.12
CA ARG A 30 -3.62 8.41 -45.99
C ARG A 30 -3.29 6.92 -46.10
N PHE A 31 -4.10 6.05 -45.50
CA PHE A 31 -3.89 4.61 -45.54
C PHE A 31 -4.08 4.05 -46.96
N ASN A 32 -5.11 4.52 -47.67
CA ASN A 32 -5.36 4.15 -49.05
C ASN A 32 -4.32 4.73 -50.01
N ASP A 33 -3.84 5.96 -49.80
CA ASP A 33 -2.73 6.53 -50.58
C ASP A 33 -1.43 5.72 -50.39
N VAL A 34 -1.14 5.32 -49.15
CA VAL A 34 0.04 4.50 -48.82
C VAL A 34 -0.05 3.09 -49.40
N ASN A 35 -1.24 2.49 -49.44
CA ASN A 35 -1.44 1.17 -50.05
C ASN A 35 -1.51 1.21 -51.58
N ALA A 36 -2.07 2.26 -52.18
CA ALA A 36 -2.22 2.39 -53.63
C ALA A 36 -0.91 2.79 -54.33
N ASN A 37 -0.11 3.66 -53.70
CA ASN A 37 1.13 4.19 -54.28
C ASN A 37 2.40 3.63 -53.61
N GLY A 38 2.27 2.80 -52.57
CA GLY A 38 3.39 2.38 -51.75
C GLY A 38 3.89 3.52 -50.85
N TYR A 39 4.66 3.20 -49.81
CA TYR A 39 5.17 4.21 -48.88
C TYR A 39 6.22 5.11 -49.57
N HIS A 40 5.79 6.23 -50.15
CA HIS A 40 6.68 7.23 -50.77
C HIS A 40 7.38 8.16 -49.76
N GLY A 41 7.24 7.91 -48.46
CA GLY A 41 7.99 8.63 -47.45
C GLY A 41 9.47 8.25 -47.54
N GLN A 42 10.32 9.16 -48.06
CA GLN A 42 11.76 9.01 -47.92
C GLN A 42 12.07 8.83 -46.43
N ALA A 43 12.80 7.77 -46.08
CA ALA A 43 13.28 7.57 -44.72
C ALA A 43 14.00 8.86 -44.29
N LYS A 44 13.51 9.52 -43.24
CA LYS A 44 14.16 10.72 -42.72
C LYS A 44 15.63 10.34 -42.43
N PRO A 45 16.63 11.09 -42.92
CA PRO A 45 18.02 10.82 -42.61
C PRO A 45 18.22 10.69 -41.10
N PHE A 46 19.08 9.77 -40.66
CA PHE A 46 19.33 9.50 -39.23
C PHE A 46 19.56 10.80 -38.43
N ALA A 47 20.30 11.75 -39.00
CA ALA A 47 20.53 13.07 -38.41
C ALA A 47 19.23 13.86 -38.12
N LYS A 48 18.25 13.85 -39.03
CA LYS A 48 16.95 14.52 -38.84
C LYS A 48 16.06 13.77 -37.84
N GLN A 49 16.21 12.45 -37.71
CA GLN A 49 15.50 11.67 -36.68
C GLN A 49 16.04 11.99 -35.28
N VAL A 50 17.37 12.02 -35.11
CA VAL A 50 18.01 12.42 -33.85
C VAL A 50 17.63 13.86 -33.46
N GLN A 51 17.59 14.78 -34.43
CA GLN A 51 17.18 16.16 -34.18
C GLN A 51 15.69 16.26 -33.79
N SER A 52 14.82 15.42 -34.35
CA SER A 52 13.40 15.38 -33.97
C SER A 52 13.15 14.87 -32.55
N LEU A 53 14.01 13.95 -32.05
CA LEU A 53 13.97 13.49 -30.66
C LEU A 53 14.32 14.61 -29.66
N LEU A 54 15.16 15.57 -30.07
CA LEU A 54 15.54 16.72 -29.25
C LEU A 54 14.55 17.89 -29.34
N ASN A 55 13.72 17.99 -30.39
CA ASN A 55 12.77 19.09 -30.57
C ASN A 55 11.31 18.68 -30.27
N GLU A 56 10.78 17.69 -30.98
CA GLU A 56 9.36 17.28 -30.88
C GLU A 56 9.16 16.24 -29.77
N GLY A 57 10.16 15.40 -29.52
CA GLY A 57 10.16 14.34 -28.50
C GLY A 57 10.89 14.70 -27.20
N PHE A 58 11.20 15.97 -26.96
CA PHE A 58 12.13 16.39 -25.90
C PHE A 58 11.75 15.83 -24.52
N SER A 59 10.46 15.88 -24.14
CA SER A 59 9.98 15.32 -22.86
C SER A 59 10.20 13.81 -22.76
N ALA A 60 9.98 13.06 -23.85
CA ALA A 60 10.21 11.61 -23.87
C ALA A 60 11.70 11.28 -23.86
N THR A 61 12.53 12.03 -24.59
CA THR A 61 13.98 11.83 -24.67
C THR A 61 14.68 12.16 -23.35
N VAL A 62 14.28 13.24 -22.67
CA VAL A 62 14.83 13.62 -21.36
C VAL A 62 14.41 12.65 -20.27
N LEU A 63 13.16 12.17 -20.29
CA LEU A 63 12.67 11.21 -19.30
C LEU A 63 13.09 9.77 -19.59
N PHE A 64 13.54 9.45 -20.81
CA PHE A 64 13.95 8.09 -21.18
C PHE A 64 15.05 7.55 -20.26
N LEU A 65 16.14 8.31 -20.05
CA LEU A 65 17.26 7.83 -19.26
C LEU A 65 16.89 7.64 -17.77
N PRO A 66 16.22 8.60 -17.08
CA PRO A 66 15.72 8.39 -15.72
C PRO A 66 14.72 7.24 -15.60
N VAL A 67 13.77 7.10 -16.53
CA VAL A 67 12.76 6.03 -16.49
C VAL A 67 13.40 4.67 -16.74
N LEU A 68 14.31 4.56 -17.71
CA LEU A 68 15.06 3.34 -17.97
C LEU A 68 15.87 2.92 -16.74
N PHE A 69 16.61 3.87 -16.15
CA PHE A 69 17.41 3.61 -14.95
C PHE A 69 16.54 3.17 -13.77
N ALA A 70 15.44 3.88 -13.50
CA ALA A 70 14.49 3.51 -12.46
C ALA A 70 13.88 2.11 -12.71
N THR A 71 13.54 1.80 -13.97
CA THR A 71 12.98 0.51 -14.36
C THR A 71 13.99 -0.62 -14.13
N ILE A 72 15.26 -0.43 -14.52
CA ILE A 72 16.33 -1.42 -14.29
C ILE A 72 16.53 -1.65 -12.79
N LEU A 73 16.59 -0.58 -11.99
CA LEU A 73 16.76 -0.69 -10.54
C LEU A 73 15.61 -1.42 -9.83
N VAL A 74 14.40 -1.37 -10.39
CA VAL A 74 13.25 -2.11 -9.84
C VAL A 74 13.22 -3.55 -10.35
N ILE A 75 13.38 -3.77 -11.65
CA ILE A 75 13.21 -5.10 -12.26
C ILE A 75 14.38 -6.03 -11.91
N LEU A 76 15.62 -5.53 -11.87
CA LEU A 76 16.80 -6.38 -11.71
C LEU A 76 16.82 -7.11 -10.34
N PRO A 77 16.60 -6.44 -9.19
CA PRO A 77 16.54 -7.13 -7.89
C PRO A 77 15.34 -8.07 -7.77
N LEU A 78 14.21 -7.74 -8.41
CA LEU A 78 13.03 -8.61 -8.45
C LEU A 78 13.34 -9.90 -9.21
N MET A 79 13.98 -9.79 -10.37
CA MET A 79 14.43 -10.95 -11.15
C MET A 79 15.41 -11.79 -10.36
N PHE A 80 16.38 -11.18 -9.68
CA PHE A 80 17.33 -11.89 -8.82
C PHE A 80 16.62 -12.65 -7.70
N THR A 81 15.66 -12.02 -7.01
CA THR A 81 14.85 -12.66 -5.96
C THR A 81 14.07 -13.85 -6.52
N ILE A 82 13.49 -13.71 -7.71
CA ILE A 82 12.79 -14.81 -8.39
C ILE A 82 13.76 -15.97 -8.63
N PHE A 83 14.95 -15.72 -9.18
CA PHE A 83 15.93 -16.78 -9.43
C PHE A 83 16.41 -17.48 -8.15
N VAL A 84 16.70 -16.72 -7.09
CA VAL A 84 17.13 -17.27 -5.79
C VAL A 84 16.06 -18.19 -5.19
N ALA A 85 14.78 -17.93 -5.43
CA ALA A 85 13.71 -18.81 -4.94
C ALA A 85 13.74 -20.23 -5.55
N PHE A 86 14.45 -20.46 -6.66
CA PHE A 86 14.61 -21.77 -7.31
C PHE A 86 16.00 -22.40 -7.09
N THR A 87 16.82 -21.84 -6.21
CA THR A 87 18.16 -22.37 -5.87
C THR A 87 18.26 -22.71 -4.38
N ASN A 88 19.30 -23.43 -3.97
CA ASN A 88 19.62 -23.65 -2.57
C ASN A 88 20.52 -22.54 -1.98
N PHE A 89 20.41 -21.31 -2.50
CA PHE A 89 21.25 -20.20 -2.06
C PHE A 89 20.88 -19.77 -0.63
N ASP A 90 21.80 -20.01 0.30
CA ASP A 90 21.72 -19.67 1.71
C ASP A 90 23.11 -19.21 2.23
N GLY A 91 23.27 -19.02 3.53
CA GLY A 91 24.55 -18.65 4.12
C GLY A 91 25.67 -19.67 3.85
N ALA A 92 25.36 -20.97 3.77
CA ALA A 92 26.31 -22.04 3.56
C ALA A 92 26.76 -22.17 2.09
N HIS A 93 25.89 -21.80 1.15
CA HIS A 93 26.14 -21.79 -0.29
C HIS A 93 26.49 -20.38 -0.81
N SER A 94 27.19 -19.60 0.02
CA SER A 94 27.69 -18.27 -0.32
C SER A 94 29.22 -18.26 -0.49
N GLY A 95 29.74 -17.40 -1.38
CA GLY A 95 31.18 -17.30 -1.64
C GLY A 95 31.74 -18.44 -2.49
N ASN A 96 32.62 -19.26 -1.92
CA ASN A 96 33.32 -20.33 -2.65
C ASN A 96 32.48 -21.61 -2.82
N ASN A 97 31.38 -21.73 -2.10
CA ASN A 97 30.45 -22.85 -2.24
C ASN A 97 29.42 -22.50 -3.32
N LEU A 98 29.40 -23.28 -4.40
CA LEU A 98 28.46 -23.09 -5.50
C LEU A 98 27.05 -23.48 -5.06
N PHE A 99 26.09 -22.59 -5.28
CA PHE A 99 24.67 -22.93 -5.19
C PHE A 99 24.21 -23.69 -6.45
N GLN A 100 23.16 -24.48 -6.31
CA GLN A 100 22.58 -25.33 -7.34
C GLN A 100 21.11 -24.97 -7.54
N TRP A 101 20.61 -25.29 -8.73
CA TRP A 101 19.19 -25.18 -9.04
C TRP A 101 18.43 -26.34 -8.41
N VAL A 102 17.42 -26.03 -7.59
CA VAL A 102 16.58 -27.01 -6.89
C VAL A 102 15.13 -26.99 -7.38
N GLY A 103 14.82 -26.17 -8.39
CA GLY A 103 13.46 -26.07 -8.94
C GLY A 103 12.46 -25.62 -7.88
N PHE A 104 11.40 -26.41 -7.66
CA PHE A 104 10.29 -26.04 -6.79
C PHE A 104 10.43 -26.53 -5.33
N ASP A 105 11.58 -27.10 -4.95
CA ASP A 105 11.76 -27.68 -3.62
C ASP A 105 11.58 -26.67 -2.49
N ASN A 106 12.01 -25.42 -2.68
CA ASN A 106 11.78 -24.36 -1.69
C ASN A 106 10.29 -24.04 -1.53
N PHE A 107 9.49 -24.09 -2.61
CA PHE A 107 8.05 -23.88 -2.56
C PHE A 107 7.35 -25.04 -1.86
N LEU A 108 7.76 -26.28 -2.13
CA LEU A 108 7.24 -27.47 -1.43
C LEU A 108 7.61 -27.46 0.06
N THR A 109 8.83 -27.06 0.39
CA THR A 109 9.28 -26.90 1.78
C THR A 109 8.44 -25.85 2.49
N LEU A 110 8.23 -24.69 1.83
CA LEU A 110 7.47 -23.58 2.37
C LEU A 110 5.99 -23.95 2.57
N PHE A 111 5.31 -24.52 1.59
CA PHE A 111 3.85 -24.76 1.66
C PHE A 111 3.44 -26.15 2.13
N ALA A 112 4.14 -27.21 1.71
CA ALA A 112 3.76 -28.59 1.99
C ALA A 112 4.53 -29.20 3.18
N GLY A 113 5.57 -28.52 3.68
CA GLY A 113 6.33 -28.97 4.84
C GLY A 113 6.98 -30.34 4.65
N GLN A 114 7.47 -30.67 3.45
CA GLN A 114 8.16 -31.95 3.24
C GLN A 114 9.37 -32.10 4.19
N GLY A 115 9.48 -33.25 4.86
CA GLY A 115 10.55 -33.57 5.80
C GLY A 115 10.29 -33.06 7.23
N ALA A 116 11.33 -32.52 7.89
CA ALA A 116 11.27 -32.03 9.27
C ALA A 116 10.68 -30.60 9.42
N ASN A 117 10.04 -30.06 8.37
CA ASN A 117 9.72 -28.63 8.26
C ASN A 117 8.21 -28.31 8.31
N GLU A 118 7.38 -29.16 8.91
CA GLU A 118 5.96 -28.87 9.16
C GLU A 118 5.75 -27.53 9.91
N MET A 119 6.69 -27.20 10.79
CA MET A 119 6.72 -25.95 11.54
C MET A 119 6.78 -24.71 10.63
N LEU A 120 7.49 -24.79 9.49
CA LEU A 120 7.60 -23.70 8.53
C LEU A 120 6.26 -23.42 7.85
N SER A 121 5.60 -24.47 7.33
CA SER A 121 4.31 -24.34 6.66
C SER A 121 3.22 -23.80 7.60
N ASN A 122 3.14 -24.32 8.82
CA ASN A 122 2.20 -23.82 9.83
C ASN A 122 2.47 -22.34 10.19
N THR A 123 3.75 -21.94 10.23
CA THR A 123 4.15 -20.57 10.52
C THR A 123 3.59 -19.60 9.49
N ILE A 124 3.70 -19.88 8.19
CA ILE A 124 3.21 -18.98 7.13
C ILE A 124 1.72 -18.71 7.27
N TRP A 125 0.91 -19.75 7.44
CA TRP A 125 -0.54 -19.58 7.50
C TRP A 125 -0.96 -18.85 8.78
N THR A 126 -0.28 -19.12 9.89
CA THR A 126 -0.48 -18.40 11.16
C THR A 126 -0.15 -16.91 11.02
N LEU A 127 1.01 -16.60 10.42
CA LEU A 127 1.45 -15.22 10.21
C LEU A 127 0.63 -14.51 9.14
N LEU A 128 0.19 -15.19 8.07
CA LEU A 128 -0.71 -14.63 7.07
C LEU A 128 -2.04 -14.23 7.70
N GLY A 129 -2.63 -15.11 8.51
CA GLY A 129 -3.87 -14.83 9.24
C GLY A 129 -3.73 -13.59 10.13
N TRP A 130 -2.64 -13.51 10.92
CA TRP A 130 -2.36 -12.32 11.72
C TRP A 130 -2.08 -11.08 10.85
N THR A 131 -1.33 -11.21 9.75
CA THR A 131 -1.00 -10.10 8.85
C THR A 131 -2.25 -9.46 8.24
N LEU A 132 -3.24 -10.27 7.86
CA LEU A 132 -4.51 -9.77 7.33
C LEU A 132 -5.37 -9.10 8.42
N VAL A 133 -5.43 -9.69 9.62
CA VAL A 133 -6.11 -9.09 10.78
C VAL A 133 -5.46 -7.75 11.14
N TRP A 134 -4.13 -7.72 11.21
CA TRP A 134 -3.34 -6.52 11.41
C TRP A 134 -3.66 -5.46 10.34
N ALA A 135 -3.53 -5.80 9.06
CA ALA A 135 -3.75 -4.86 7.97
C ALA A 135 -5.17 -4.29 7.97
N PHE A 136 -6.17 -5.10 8.30
CA PHE A 136 -7.54 -4.67 8.48
C PHE A 136 -7.65 -3.62 9.60
N PHE A 137 -7.29 -3.98 10.84
CA PHE A 137 -7.43 -3.05 11.97
C PHE A 137 -6.54 -1.81 11.82
N ALA A 138 -5.31 -1.97 11.36
CA ALA A 138 -4.39 -0.87 11.10
C ALA A 138 -4.96 0.12 10.07
N THR A 139 -5.65 -0.36 9.03
CA THR A 139 -6.22 0.52 8.00
C THR A 139 -7.50 1.17 8.47
N PHE A 140 -8.48 0.36 8.92
CA PHE A 140 -9.81 0.85 9.21
C PHE A 140 -9.88 1.65 10.51
N LEU A 141 -9.13 1.30 11.55
CA LEU A 141 -9.10 2.12 12.78
C LEU A 141 -8.44 3.47 12.53
N ASN A 142 -7.29 3.51 11.82
CA ASN A 142 -6.68 4.78 11.44
C ASN A 142 -7.62 5.64 10.61
N TYR A 143 -8.30 5.04 9.62
CA TYR A 143 -9.24 5.74 8.77
C TYR A 143 -10.42 6.33 9.56
N VAL A 144 -11.09 5.51 10.35
CA VAL A 144 -12.28 5.91 11.12
C VAL A 144 -11.90 6.94 12.17
N LEU A 145 -10.86 6.69 12.98
CA LEU A 145 -10.45 7.61 14.03
C LEU A 145 -9.89 8.92 13.46
N GLY A 146 -9.15 8.85 12.35
CA GLY A 146 -8.66 10.03 11.63
C GLY A 146 -9.78 10.89 11.07
N MET A 147 -10.80 10.27 10.47
CA MET A 147 -11.98 10.99 9.98
C MET A 147 -12.79 11.61 11.12
N ILE A 148 -13.01 10.88 12.22
CA ILE A 148 -13.68 11.42 13.41
C ILE A 148 -12.91 12.64 13.93
N LEU A 149 -11.59 12.53 14.04
CA LEU A 149 -10.75 13.62 14.52
C LEU A 149 -10.79 14.82 13.57
N ALA A 150 -10.77 14.60 12.26
CA ALA A 150 -10.92 15.64 11.26
C ALA A 150 -12.28 16.36 11.38
N LEU A 151 -13.38 15.61 11.52
CA LEU A 151 -14.71 16.17 11.72
C LEU A 151 -14.79 17.00 13.01
N LEU A 152 -14.22 16.52 14.10
CA LEU A 152 -14.18 17.23 15.38
C LEU A 152 -13.43 18.56 15.25
N ILE A 153 -12.21 18.55 14.68
CA ILE A 153 -11.39 19.77 14.53
C ILE A 153 -12.07 20.79 13.60
N ASN A 154 -12.73 20.32 12.54
CA ASN A 154 -13.35 21.19 11.54
C ASN A 154 -14.74 21.69 11.95
N LYS A 155 -15.39 21.11 12.96
CA LYS A 155 -16.73 21.49 13.44
C LYS A 155 -16.85 23.01 13.73
N LYS A 156 -18.01 23.59 13.41
CA LYS A 156 -18.37 24.95 13.79
C LYS A 156 -18.43 25.04 15.33
N GLY A 157 -17.69 25.98 15.93
CA GLY A 157 -17.64 26.18 17.40
C GLY A 157 -16.33 25.78 18.09
N ILE A 158 -15.44 25.00 17.45
CA ILE A 158 -14.12 24.71 18.02
C ILE A 158 -13.21 25.94 17.92
N LYS A 159 -12.70 26.38 19.07
CA LYS A 159 -11.69 27.43 19.19
C LYS A 159 -10.29 26.84 19.02
N LEU A 160 -9.33 27.66 18.59
CA LEU A 160 -7.91 27.27 18.43
C LEU A 160 -7.70 26.07 17.49
N LYS A 161 -8.44 25.96 16.39
CA LYS A 161 -8.33 24.87 15.41
C LYS A 161 -6.88 24.61 14.96
N LYS A 162 -6.10 25.67 14.77
CA LYS A 162 -4.67 25.59 14.42
C LYS A 162 -3.86 24.87 15.50
N LEU A 163 -4.07 25.17 16.78
CA LEU A 163 -3.39 24.51 17.89
C LEU A 163 -3.68 23.01 17.91
N TRP A 164 -4.96 22.62 17.86
CA TRP A 164 -5.36 21.21 17.86
C TRP A 164 -4.74 20.45 16.69
N ARG A 165 -4.83 21.01 15.47
CA ARG A 165 -4.19 20.42 14.29
C ARG A 165 -2.69 20.27 14.49
N THR A 166 -2.00 21.30 14.99
CA THR A 166 -0.55 21.24 15.25
C THR A 166 -0.20 20.16 16.27
N VAL A 167 -0.92 20.04 17.39
CA VAL A 167 -0.65 19.03 18.43
C VAL A 167 -0.66 17.61 17.85
N PHE A 168 -1.68 17.27 17.05
CA PHE A 168 -1.74 15.95 16.42
C PHE A 168 -0.67 15.78 15.33
N VAL A 169 -0.40 16.81 14.52
CA VAL A 169 0.62 16.75 13.47
C VAL A 169 2.04 16.62 14.03
N VAL A 170 2.33 17.17 15.20
CA VAL A 170 3.66 17.04 15.84
C VAL A 170 4.02 15.57 16.09
N THR A 171 3.04 14.70 16.36
CA THR A 171 3.30 13.27 16.56
C THR A 171 3.88 12.56 15.33
N ILE A 172 3.59 13.08 14.13
CA ILE A 172 4.12 12.56 12.85
C ILE A 172 5.29 13.38 12.31
N ALA A 173 5.60 14.53 12.93
CA ALA A 173 6.78 15.33 12.60
C ALA A 173 8.07 14.69 13.12
N ILE A 174 7.97 13.89 14.19
CA ILE A 174 9.07 13.09 14.72
C ILE A 174 9.25 11.85 13.81
N PRO A 175 10.49 11.48 13.42
CA PRO A 175 10.73 10.27 12.66
C PRO A 175 10.13 9.04 13.32
N GLN A 176 9.35 8.27 12.56
CA GLN A 176 8.53 7.18 13.08
C GLN A 176 9.32 6.16 13.91
N PHE A 177 10.52 5.77 13.45
CA PHE A 177 11.35 4.78 14.15
C PHE A 177 11.77 5.25 15.56
N VAL A 178 12.03 6.55 15.74
CA VAL A 178 12.39 7.13 17.06
C VAL A 178 11.21 7.00 18.01
N SER A 179 10.02 7.41 17.55
CA SER A 179 8.80 7.34 18.34
C SER A 179 8.45 5.90 18.73
N LEU A 180 8.60 4.94 17.81
CA LEU A 180 8.33 3.52 18.07
C LEU A 180 9.35 2.88 19.03
N LEU A 181 10.63 3.17 18.88
CA LEU A 181 11.66 2.70 19.80
C LEU A 181 11.48 3.28 21.21
N ALA A 182 11.15 4.56 21.31
CA ALA A 182 10.82 5.19 22.60
C ALA A 182 9.59 4.50 23.23
N MET A 183 8.54 4.29 22.44
CA MET A 183 7.32 3.61 22.89
C MET A 183 7.61 2.16 23.34
N SER A 184 8.50 1.44 22.66
CA SER A 184 8.96 0.10 23.05
C SER A 184 9.55 0.10 24.47
N LYS A 185 10.38 1.09 24.80
CA LYS A 185 10.97 1.23 26.15
C LYS A 185 9.93 1.66 27.19
N ILE A 186 9.02 2.55 26.81
CA ILE A 186 7.94 3.03 27.69
C ILE A 186 7.00 1.88 28.09
N LEU A 187 6.67 1.00 27.14
CA LEU A 187 5.75 -0.14 27.30
C LEU A 187 6.45 -1.44 27.72
N GLY A 188 7.77 -1.43 27.96
CA GLY A 188 8.47 -2.61 28.46
C GLY A 188 7.95 -3.06 29.83
N ASP A 189 8.24 -4.29 30.23
CA ASP A 189 7.80 -4.83 31.53
C ASP A 189 8.30 -3.99 32.72
N PHE A 190 9.49 -3.41 32.60
CA PHE A 190 10.07 -2.46 33.56
C PHE A 190 10.00 -0.99 33.07
N GLY A 191 9.14 -0.72 32.09
CA GLY A 191 8.97 0.61 31.53
C GLY A 191 8.23 1.57 32.47
N PRO A 192 8.38 2.89 32.29
CA PRO A 192 7.69 3.91 33.09
C PRO A 192 6.19 3.69 33.28
N ILE A 193 5.46 3.20 32.27
CA ILE A 193 4.01 2.96 32.39
C ILE A 193 3.74 1.83 33.39
N ASN A 194 4.50 0.73 33.33
CA ASN A 194 4.32 -0.37 34.28
C ASN A 194 4.78 -0.03 35.69
N ILE A 195 5.85 0.77 35.83
CA ILE A 195 6.27 1.30 37.14
C ILE A 195 5.14 2.14 37.74
N TRP A 196 4.59 3.08 36.98
CA TRP A 196 3.49 3.93 37.43
C TRP A 196 2.22 3.12 37.77
N LEU A 197 1.84 2.14 36.94
CA LEU A 197 0.70 1.26 37.22
C LEU A 197 0.91 0.43 38.50
N SER A 198 2.12 -0.07 38.71
CA SER A 198 2.46 -0.83 39.91
C SER A 198 2.39 0.05 41.17
N GLU A 199 2.88 1.29 41.11
CA GLU A 199 2.86 2.21 42.25
C GLU A 199 1.45 2.75 42.54
N ALA A 200 0.67 3.08 41.50
CA ALA A 200 -0.65 3.67 41.65
C ALA A 200 -1.76 2.63 41.95
N PHE A 201 -1.65 1.43 41.37
CA PHE A 201 -2.72 0.44 41.40
C PHE A 201 -2.29 -0.98 41.81
N GLY A 202 -0.99 -1.24 42.01
CA GLY A 202 -0.49 -2.52 42.48
C GLY A 202 -0.43 -3.64 41.43
N PHE A 203 -0.53 -3.33 40.14
CA PHE A 203 -0.43 -4.33 39.06
C PHE A 203 0.39 -3.83 37.87
N THR A 204 0.85 -4.75 37.03
CA THR A 204 1.54 -4.46 35.76
C THR A 204 0.80 -5.11 34.59
N ILE A 205 1.01 -4.58 33.38
CA ILE A 205 0.46 -5.12 32.14
C ILE A 205 1.62 -5.59 31.25
N PRO A 206 1.62 -6.86 30.79
CA PRO A 206 2.65 -7.38 29.90
C PRO A 206 2.41 -6.90 28.46
N PHE A 207 2.54 -5.60 28.22
CA PHE A 207 2.21 -4.95 26.96
C PHE A 207 2.88 -5.60 25.76
N LEU A 208 4.15 -5.99 25.88
CA LEU A 208 4.94 -6.57 24.79
C LEU A 208 5.30 -8.04 25.03
N SER A 209 5.20 -8.52 26.27
CA SER A 209 5.65 -9.87 26.66
C SER A 209 4.55 -10.94 26.59
N ASN A 210 3.27 -10.55 26.56
CA ASN A 210 2.16 -11.48 26.32
C ASN A 210 1.66 -11.37 24.87
N GLY A 211 1.60 -12.47 24.13
CA GLY A 211 1.31 -12.44 22.69
C GLY A 211 -0.04 -11.82 22.31
N ARG A 212 -1.09 -12.04 23.10
CA ARG A 212 -2.42 -11.46 22.83
C ARG A 212 -2.44 -9.96 23.15
N ILE A 213 -1.86 -9.58 24.28
CA ILE A 213 -1.78 -8.17 24.70
C ILE A 213 -0.84 -7.39 23.77
N ALA A 214 0.25 -8.00 23.31
CA ALA A 214 1.18 -7.43 22.34
C ALA A 214 0.45 -7.09 21.04
N LYS A 215 -0.30 -8.03 20.46
CA LYS A 215 -1.11 -7.78 19.25
C LYS A 215 -2.04 -6.58 19.39
N ILE A 216 -2.73 -6.46 20.52
CA ILE A 216 -3.61 -5.31 20.81
C ILE A 216 -2.79 -4.02 20.95
N THR A 217 -1.70 -4.08 21.70
CA THR A 217 -0.79 -2.96 21.95
C THR A 217 -0.23 -2.40 20.64
N VAL A 218 0.22 -3.27 19.72
CA VAL A 218 0.78 -2.81 18.46
C VAL A 218 -0.28 -2.10 17.61
N ILE A 219 -1.55 -2.55 17.63
CA ILE A 219 -2.65 -1.89 16.92
C ILE A 219 -2.92 -0.49 17.52
N ILE A 220 -2.91 -0.37 18.85
CA ILE A 220 -3.12 0.90 19.55
C ILE A 220 -1.99 1.89 19.22
N VAL A 221 -0.73 1.45 19.29
CA VAL A 221 0.42 2.30 18.95
C VAL A 221 0.41 2.69 17.46
N ASN A 222 -0.03 1.78 16.58
CA ASN A 222 -0.24 2.10 15.17
C ASN A 222 -1.31 3.18 14.96
N CYS A 223 -2.38 3.17 15.75
CA CYS A 223 -3.37 4.25 15.73
C CYS A 223 -2.74 5.58 16.14
N TRP A 224 -1.89 5.59 17.16
CA TRP A 224 -1.23 6.81 17.62
C TRP A 224 -0.34 7.45 16.54
N VAL A 225 0.43 6.66 15.78
CA VAL A 225 1.25 7.20 14.67
C VAL A 225 0.47 7.41 13.36
N GLY A 226 -0.61 6.67 13.13
CA GLY A 226 -1.32 6.65 11.85
C GLY A 226 -2.49 7.64 11.76
N VAL A 227 -3.28 7.79 12.83
CA VAL A 227 -4.46 8.67 12.88
C VAL A 227 -4.18 10.11 12.43
N PRO A 228 -3.05 10.75 12.81
CA PRO A 228 -2.75 12.10 12.35
C PRO A 228 -2.58 12.24 10.84
N TYR A 229 -1.99 11.24 10.16
CA TYR A 229 -1.88 11.24 8.69
C TYR A 229 -3.26 11.19 8.04
N THR A 230 -4.12 10.27 8.49
CA THR A 230 -5.50 10.17 7.98
C THR A 230 -6.29 11.45 8.29
N MET A 231 -6.16 12.01 9.49
CA MET A 231 -6.82 13.27 9.87
C MET A 231 -6.46 14.41 8.92
N LEU A 232 -5.20 14.53 8.52
CA LEU A 232 -4.76 15.54 7.56
C LEU A 232 -5.40 15.36 6.18
N ILE A 233 -5.34 14.14 5.64
CA ILE A 233 -5.88 13.82 4.31
C ILE A 233 -7.40 14.06 4.29
N THR A 234 -8.10 13.49 5.27
CA THR A 234 -9.56 13.59 5.37
C THR A 234 -10.02 15.03 5.63
N SER A 235 -9.27 15.83 6.39
CA SER A 235 -9.57 17.25 6.57
C SER A 235 -9.58 18.03 5.26
N GLY A 236 -8.65 17.74 4.34
CA GLY A 236 -8.62 18.38 3.02
C GLY A 236 -9.80 17.97 2.16
N ILE A 237 -10.13 16.67 2.15
CA ILE A 237 -11.24 16.12 1.34
C ILE A 237 -12.60 16.64 1.83
N LEU A 238 -12.79 16.73 3.15
CA LEU A 238 -14.03 17.24 3.75
C LEU A 238 -14.36 18.68 3.31
N MET A 239 -13.35 19.49 2.96
CA MET A 239 -13.56 20.86 2.47
C MET A 239 -14.15 20.90 1.06
N ASN A 240 -14.10 19.79 0.31
CA ASN A 240 -14.62 19.73 -1.06
C ASN A 240 -16.11 19.37 -1.11
N ILE A 241 -16.74 19.01 0.03
CA ILE A 241 -18.17 18.69 0.05
C ILE A 241 -18.96 20.01 0.05
N PRO A 242 -19.80 20.27 -0.97
CA PRO A 242 -20.62 21.49 -1.03
C PRO A 242 -21.53 21.68 0.21
N GLU A 243 -21.59 22.90 0.76
CA GLU A 243 -22.39 23.20 1.98
C GLU A 243 -23.91 23.16 1.69
N ASP A 244 -24.33 23.41 0.45
CA ASP A 244 -25.72 23.36 -0.01
C ASP A 244 -26.36 21.96 0.17
N LEU A 245 -25.58 20.88 0.04
CA LEU A 245 -26.01 19.51 0.37
C LEU A 245 -26.39 19.40 1.85
N TYR A 246 -25.60 19.99 2.75
CA TYR A 246 -25.89 19.99 4.18
C TYR A 246 -27.04 20.94 4.54
N GLU A 247 -27.18 22.08 3.85
CA GLU A 247 -28.31 23.00 4.02
C GLU A 247 -29.64 22.36 3.61
N SER A 248 -29.67 21.74 2.43
CA SER A 248 -30.84 21.02 1.92
C SER A 248 -31.24 19.89 2.88
N ALA A 249 -30.26 19.11 3.34
CA ALA A 249 -30.51 18.06 4.33
C ALA A 249 -31.06 18.60 5.66
N ARG A 250 -30.61 19.78 6.12
CA ARG A 250 -31.17 20.44 7.32
C ARG A 250 -32.63 20.86 7.11
N ILE A 251 -32.98 21.36 5.92
CA ILE A 251 -34.36 21.73 5.56
C ILE A 251 -35.26 20.48 5.56
N ASP A 252 -34.74 19.35 5.08
CA ASP A 252 -35.44 18.05 5.10
C ASP A 252 -35.48 17.38 6.49
N GLY A 253 -35.01 18.06 7.55
CA GLY A 253 -35.02 17.55 8.93
C GLY A 253 -33.97 16.48 9.23
N ALA A 254 -32.98 16.28 8.36
CA ALA A 254 -31.92 15.29 8.59
C ALA A 254 -30.96 15.75 9.70
N GLY A 255 -30.90 14.98 10.80
CA GLY A 255 -29.97 15.21 11.89
C GLY A 255 -28.49 14.90 11.54
N PRO A 256 -27.54 15.22 12.44
CA PRO A 256 -26.09 15.06 12.17
C PRO A 256 -25.67 13.63 11.80
N PHE A 257 -26.30 12.61 12.39
CA PHE A 257 -26.01 11.22 12.08
C PHE A 257 -26.50 10.83 10.67
N ALA A 258 -27.67 11.32 10.26
CA ALA A 258 -28.18 11.11 8.91
C ALA A 258 -27.29 11.81 7.88
N GLN A 259 -26.89 13.06 8.14
CA GLN A 259 -25.94 13.79 7.28
C GLN A 259 -24.61 13.05 7.15
N PHE A 260 -24.04 12.57 8.26
CA PHE A 260 -22.80 11.81 8.23
C PHE A 260 -22.93 10.51 7.42
N THR A 261 -23.96 9.70 7.68
CA THR A 261 -24.09 8.37 7.05
C THR A 261 -24.58 8.42 5.59
N LYS A 262 -25.31 9.46 5.20
CA LYS A 262 -25.92 9.59 3.86
C LYS A 262 -25.17 10.54 2.92
N ILE A 263 -24.43 11.51 3.45
CA ILE A 263 -23.71 12.50 2.65
C ILE A 263 -22.20 12.33 2.85
N THR A 264 -21.72 12.54 4.08
CA THR A 264 -20.28 12.60 4.35
C THR A 264 -19.58 11.26 4.10
N LEU A 265 -20.01 10.19 4.75
CA LEU A 265 -19.33 8.89 4.70
C LEU A 265 -19.34 8.28 3.28
N PRO A 266 -20.45 8.27 2.53
CA PRO A 266 -20.44 7.77 1.15
C PRO A 266 -19.49 8.55 0.24
N TYR A 267 -19.50 9.90 0.32
CA TYR A 267 -18.58 10.74 -0.43
C TYR A 267 -17.12 10.46 -0.04
N MET A 268 -16.84 10.39 1.27
CA MET A 268 -15.49 10.11 1.76
C MET A 268 -14.99 8.75 1.28
N LEU A 269 -15.79 7.68 1.39
CA LEU A 269 -15.41 6.34 0.93
C LEU A 269 -15.18 6.28 -0.58
N PHE A 270 -15.96 7.03 -1.36
CA PHE A 270 -15.76 7.16 -2.81
C PHE A 270 -14.39 7.80 -3.12
N VAL A 271 -14.12 8.98 -2.55
CA VAL A 271 -12.88 9.73 -2.82
C VAL A 271 -11.64 9.02 -2.26
N THR A 272 -11.75 8.46 -1.05
CA THR A 272 -10.61 7.81 -0.37
C THR A 272 -10.46 6.33 -0.70
N GLY A 273 -11.28 5.78 -1.57
CA GLY A 273 -11.25 4.38 -1.95
C GLY A 273 -9.85 3.88 -2.37
N PRO A 274 -9.19 4.51 -3.37
CA PRO A 274 -7.83 4.15 -3.78
C PRO A 274 -6.79 4.30 -2.65
N TYR A 275 -6.97 5.31 -1.79
CA TYR A 275 -6.11 5.52 -0.61
C TYR A 275 -6.27 4.37 0.40
N LEU A 276 -7.48 3.90 0.66
CA LEU A 276 -7.76 2.78 1.56
C LEU A 276 -7.14 1.47 1.05
N ILE A 277 -7.22 1.20 -0.26
CA ILE A 277 -6.57 0.03 -0.86
C ILE A 277 -5.05 0.12 -0.66
N THR A 278 -4.46 1.27 -1.00
CA THR A 278 -3.02 1.51 -0.85
C THR A 278 -2.58 1.35 0.59
N GLN A 279 -3.34 1.88 1.56
CA GLN A 279 -3.05 1.73 2.99
C GLN A 279 -3.17 0.29 3.46
N PHE A 280 -4.18 -0.45 2.99
CA PHE A 280 -4.34 -1.86 3.34
C PHE A 280 -3.16 -2.70 2.86
N ILE A 281 -2.77 -2.56 1.59
CA ILE A 281 -1.59 -3.25 1.03
C ILE A 281 -0.29 -2.79 1.69
N GLY A 282 -0.17 -1.49 2.00
CA GLY A 282 0.94 -0.94 2.77
C GLY A 282 1.04 -1.55 4.17
N ASN A 283 -0.10 -1.79 4.84
CA ASN A 283 -0.12 -2.37 6.17
C ASN A 283 0.24 -3.86 6.21
N ILE A 284 -0.01 -4.62 5.13
CA ILE A 284 0.51 -6.00 4.97
C ILE A 284 2.04 -6.01 5.03
N ASN A 285 2.68 -4.96 4.49
CA ASN A 285 4.13 -4.80 4.42
C ASN A 285 4.69 -3.84 5.48
N ASN A 286 3.95 -3.56 6.57
CA ASN A 286 4.36 -2.58 7.57
C ASN A 286 5.43 -3.13 8.52
N PHE A 287 6.66 -3.15 8.02
CA PHE A 287 7.83 -3.58 8.77
C PHE A 287 8.10 -2.71 10.00
N ASN A 288 8.05 -1.38 9.82
CA ASN A 288 8.52 -0.42 10.82
C ASN A 288 7.81 -0.56 12.17
N VAL A 289 6.48 -0.58 12.17
CA VAL A 289 5.71 -0.59 13.43
C VAL A 289 6.01 -1.84 14.25
N ILE A 290 6.03 -2.99 13.59
CA ILE A 290 6.23 -4.28 14.27
C ILE A 290 7.67 -4.41 14.74
N TYR A 291 8.63 -4.13 13.86
CA TYR A 291 10.05 -4.31 14.13
C TYR A 291 10.54 -3.36 15.24
N PHE A 292 10.24 -2.06 15.14
CA PHE A 292 10.74 -1.09 16.12
C PHE A 292 9.98 -1.08 17.44
N LEU A 293 8.70 -1.46 17.46
CA LEU A 293 7.93 -1.49 18.71
C LEU A 293 8.20 -2.75 19.52
N THR A 294 8.18 -3.92 18.88
CA THR A 294 8.27 -5.20 19.59
C THR A 294 9.65 -5.83 19.52
N GLY A 295 10.48 -5.46 18.54
CA GLY A 295 11.73 -6.17 18.26
C GLY A 295 11.52 -7.64 17.89
N GLY A 296 10.29 -8.03 17.52
CA GLY A 296 9.91 -9.42 17.40
C GLY A 296 9.63 -10.09 18.74
N MET A 297 9.01 -9.45 19.72
CA MET A 297 8.54 -10.14 20.93
C MET A 297 7.02 -10.18 20.99
N PRO A 298 6.42 -11.15 21.70
CA PRO A 298 7.07 -12.26 22.40
C PRO A 298 7.36 -13.48 21.50
N ASN A 299 8.39 -14.25 21.85
CA ASN A 299 8.83 -15.39 21.07
C ASN A 299 7.88 -16.59 21.17
N ARG A 300 7.75 -17.36 20.08
CA ARG A 300 7.01 -18.63 20.07
C ARG A 300 7.92 -19.79 19.67
N LEU A 301 8.05 -20.75 20.58
CA LEU A 301 8.91 -21.94 20.39
C LEU A 301 8.44 -22.88 19.26
N TYR A 302 7.18 -22.80 18.86
CA TYR A 302 6.58 -23.66 17.81
C TYR A 302 6.34 -22.94 16.48
N LEU A 303 6.84 -21.71 16.33
CA LEU A 303 6.92 -21.05 15.04
C LEU A 303 8.38 -20.98 14.60
N TYR A 304 8.65 -21.19 13.31
CA TYR A 304 9.99 -21.28 12.74
C TYR A 304 10.77 -19.95 12.89
N ASN A 305 11.35 -19.74 14.07
CA ASN A 305 11.97 -18.48 14.51
C ASN A 305 11.05 -17.24 14.33
N ALA A 306 9.74 -17.45 14.34
CA ALA A 306 8.75 -16.38 14.25
C ALA A 306 8.12 -16.09 15.60
N ASN A 307 7.68 -14.85 15.76
CA ASN A 307 7.20 -14.32 17.01
C ASN A 307 5.75 -13.90 16.88
N ASP A 308 5.07 -13.71 18.02
CA ASP A 308 3.61 -13.65 18.05
C ASP A 308 3.05 -12.50 17.19
N THR A 309 3.75 -11.38 17.15
CA THR A 309 3.37 -10.14 16.48
C THR A 309 3.91 -10.01 15.06
N ASP A 310 4.76 -10.94 14.60
CA ASP A 310 5.42 -10.83 13.30
C ASP A 310 4.40 -10.82 12.15
N LEU A 311 4.65 -9.95 11.19
CA LEU A 311 4.02 -10.04 9.88
C LEU A 311 4.87 -10.91 8.97
N LEU A 312 4.32 -11.33 7.83
CA LEU A 312 5.10 -12.06 6.83
C LEU A 312 6.38 -11.32 6.43
N ILE A 313 6.33 -9.98 6.33
CA ILE A 313 7.51 -9.18 5.97
C ILE A 313 8.58 -9.12 7.08
N THR A 314 8.18 -9.06 8.36
CA THR A 314 9.16 -9.05 9.46
C THR A 314 9.75 -10.43 9.69
N TRP A 315 8.98 -11.49 9.45
CA TRP A 315 9.48 -12.85 9.47
C TRP A 315 10.42 -13.13 8.29
N LEU A 316 10.10 -12.65 7.08
CA LEU A 316 11.00 -12.69 5.93
C LEU A 316 12.36 -12.09 6.29
N TYR A 317 12.38 -10.89 6.89
CA TYR A 317 13.60 -10.25 7.35
C TYR A 317 14.38 -11.14 8.35
N LYS A 318 13.71 -11.70 9.35
CA LYS A 318 14.37 -12.57 10.34
C LYS A 318 14.98 -13.84 9.74
N ILE A 319 14.33 -14.45 8.76
CA ILE A 319 14.89 -15.61 8.06
C ILE A 319 16.14 -15.22 7.26
N THR A 320 16.15 -14.02 6.66
CA THR A 320 17.33 -13.53 5.92
C THR A 320 18.50 -13.13 6.81
N THR A 321 18.25 -12.62 8.02
CA THR A 321 19.31 -12.14 8.93
C THR A 321 19.60 -13.09 10.08
N GLY A 322 18.92 -14.23 10.12
CA GLY A 322 19.11 -15.28 11.13
C GLY A 322 20.41 -16.05 10.90
N SER A 323 20.70 -17.01 11.79
CA SER A 323 21.97 -17.74 11.80
C SER A 323 22.33 -18.43 10.48
N ASP A 324 21.34 -18.93 9.74
CA ASP A 324 21.55 -19.68 8.49
C ASP A 324 21.42 -18.81 7.22
N ASN A 325 20.99 -17.55 7.35
CA ASN A 325 20.72 -16.62 6.25
C ASN A 325 20.00 -17.29 5.06
N GLN A 326 18.79 -17.80 5.28
CA GLN A 326 18.09 -18.65 4.29
C GLN A 326 17.46 -17.80 3.18
N TYR A 327 18.29 -17.30 2.27
CA TYR A 327 17.88 -16.40 1.19
C TYR A 327 16.92 -17.07 0.20
N ASN A 328 17.08 -18.36 -0.05
CA ASN A 328 16.19 -19.18 -0.85
C ASN A 328 14.74 -19.17 -0.31
N ILE A 329 14.55 -19.57 0.96
CA ILE A 329 13.24 -19.61 1.61
C ILE A 329 12.64 -18.20 1.72
N ALA A 330 13.45 -17.21 2.07
CA ALA A 330 13.01 -15.82 2.13
C ALA A 330 12.58 -15.27 0.76
N SER A 331 13.25 -15.65 -0.33
CA SER A 331 12.88 -15.26 -1.69
C SER A 331 11.56 -15.90 -2.11
N THR A 332 11.36 -17.19 -1.81
CA THR A 332 10.07 -17.87 -2.02
C THR A 332 8.94 -17.20 -1.25
N LEU A 333 9.19 -16.83 0.02
CA LEU A 333 8.25 -16.08 0.84
C LEU A 333 7.97 -14.68 0.27
N GLY A 334 8.98 -13.99 -0.26
CA GLY A 334 8.83 -12.69 -0.90
C GLY A 334 7.91 -12.74 -2.12
N ILE A 335 8.07 -13.76 -2.98
CA ILE A 335 7.16 -14.02 -4.11
C ILE A 335 5.73 -14.28 -3.60
N PHE A 336 5.58 -15.06 -2.53
CA PHE A 336 4.27 -15.32 -1.94
C PHE A 336 3.59 -14.05 -1.43
N ILE A 337 4.31 -13.21 -0.66
CA ILE A 337 3.79 -11.91 -0.19
C ILE A 337 3.37 -11.04 -1.37
N PHE A 338 4.19 -10.98 -2.43
CA PHE A 338 3.87 -10.24 -3.64
C PHE A 338 2.57 -10.74 -4.30
N ILE A 339 2.42 -12.06 -4.48
CA ILE A 339 1.21 -12.65 -5.07
C ILE A 339 -0.02 -12.33 -4.23
N VAL A 340 0.06 -12.46 -2.90
CA VAL A 340 -1.03 -12.11 -1.99
C VAL A 340 -1.42 -10.64 -2.13
N CYS A 341 -0.43 -9.73 -2.13
CA CYS A 341 -0.67 -8.30 -2.29
C CYS A 341 -1.27 -7.96 -3.66
N ALA A 342 -0.74 -8.53 -4.75
CA ALA A 342 -1.22 -8.31 -6.11
C ALA A 342 -2.65 -8.82 -6.29
N PHE A 343 -2.94 -10.03 -5.78
CA PHE A 343 -4.26 -10.63 -5.82
C PHE A 343 -5.30 -9.80 -5.05
N LEU A 344 -4.99 -9.40 -3.81
CA LEU A 344 -5.88 -8.58 -3.00
C LEU A 344 -6.08 -7.20 -3.61
N SER A 345 -5.00 -6.56 -4.09
CA SER A 345 -5.06 -5.27 -4.78
C SER A 345 -5.99 -5.33 -5.99
N LEU A 346 -5.80 -6.33 -6.87
CA LEU A 346 -6.62 -6.50 -8.07
C LEU A 346 -8.10 -6.69 -7.74
N ILE A 347 -8.41 -7.53 -6.75
CA ILE A 347 -9.81 -7.74 -6.31
C ILE A 347 -10.40 -6.45 -5.74
N MET A 348 -9.66 -5.73 -4.90
CA MET A 348 -10.15 -4.51 -4.26
C MET A 348 -10.37 -3.41 -5.31
N TYR A 349 -9.44 -3.21 -6.23
CA TYR A 349 -9.58 -2.24 -7.33
C TYR A 349 -10.70 -2.61 -8.31
N ALA A 350 -10.89 -3.90 -8.61
CA ALA A 350 -11.97 -4.35 -9.48
C ALA A 350 -13.36 -4.13 -8.86
N ARG A 351 -13.46 -4.14 -7.52
CA ARG A 351 -14.74 -3.99 -6.79
C ARG A 351 -15.04 -2.56 -6.36
N ILE A 352 -14.09 -1.63 -6.46
CA ILE A 352 -14.30 -0.27 -5.96
C ILE A 352 -15.09 0.55 -6.99
N GLY A 353 -16.26 1.04 -6.59
CA GLY A 353 -17.11 1.83 -7.48
C GLY A 353 -16.49 3.14 -7.94
N SER A 354 -15.50 3.66 -7.21
CA SER A 354 -14.82 4.92 -7.53
C SER A 354 -13.98 4.87 -8.81
N THR A 355 -13.39 3.72 -9.14
CA THR A 355 -12.67 3.53 -10.40
C THR A 355 -13.61 3.24 -11.57
N GLN A 356 -14.83 2.77 -11.30
CA GLN A 356 -15.83 2.47 -12.32
C GLN A 356 -16.71 3.68 -12.67
N ARG A 357 -16.79 4.67 -11.77
CA ARG A 357 -17.70 5.84 -11.86
C ARG A 357 -16.97 7.16 -11.71
N GLU A 358 -15.70 7.21 -12.11
CA GLU A 358 -14.89 8.44 -12.05
C GLU A 358 -15.53 9.58 -12.86
N GLU A 359 -16.32 9.23 -13.88
CA GLU A 359 -17.08 10.16 -14.73
C GLU A 359 -18.36 10.75 -14.08
N ASP A 360 -18.88 10.16 -12.99
CA ASP A 360 -20.15 10.61 -12.39
C ASP A 360 -19.97 11.79 -11.40
N PHE A 361 -18.73 12.15 -11.07
CA PHE A 361 -18.39 13.13 -10.03
C PHE A 361 -17.39 14.22 -10.46
N GLN A 362 -17.00 14.25 -11.75
CA GLN A 362 -16.32 15.38 -12.39
C GLN A 362 -17.38 16.30 -13.04
#